data_AF-A0A858CIC3-F1
#
_entry.id   AF-A0A858CIC3-F1
#
_cell.length_a   1.000
_cell.length_b   1.000
_cell.length_c   1.000
_cell.angle_alpha   90.00
_cell.angle_beta   90.00
_cell.angle_gamma   90.00
#
_symmetry.space_group_name_H-M   'P 1'
#
loop_
_entity.id
_entity.type
_entity.pdbx_description
1 polymer ?
#
loop_
_entity_poly.entity_id
_entity_poly.type
_entity_poly.pdbx_seq_one_letter_code
_entity_poly.pdbx_strand_id
1 'polypeptide(L)'
;MADATNTNAGAHADDATGPVLAADGSPLKSSLNKALRAQKLRALALIAPLLIFVMVTFIAPIVDMLFRSVENQIVSETLPRTVAELGDWDATSETLPDDDVYAALYYDLFIAAEYKNHTRLGSRLNYEQTGMSSMFRRVGRNVGDFGELYLDQFEDLDERWDEEADWAALMAHPGYLEDAAEWRDNRDADRIDPRDTPAPRFRLAPGIADLLPQTAQAYSQYAEFMRTEEQETADEDQPWTLVDTMLYNDLMAASEADIAAYSGPMADALQAAHAAVPGFETATLKELFIESDDEWANLDNWATIKVYAPNYTSGYFLTAVDMKLGPDGMVSQPEDQQIYGLLFKRTLFMSMAITISCILLGYPVAWLLANLPMRSANLLMILVLLPFWTSLLVRTSAWKVMLQQQGVINDVLVWLGVVGDGDRLIMINNQFGTIVAMTHILLPFMILPLYSVMQTIPPTYLRAAKSLGATPFTAFWRVYFPQSVPGIGAGSILVFILAIGYYITPEIVGGTSGTFISNRIAYHISSSLNWGLAAALGTILLGAVLILYWAYDRIVGIDNVKLGG
;
A
#
# COMPACT_ATOMS: atom_id res chain seq x y z
N MET A 1 52.75 -7.19 75.68
CA MET A 1 52.84 -6.25 76.82
C MET A 1 52.89 -4.85 76.23
N ALA A 2 52.05 -3.94 76.73
CA ALA A 2 51.95 -2.50 76.50
C ALA A 2 52.77 -1.82 75.37
N ASP A 3 52.02 -1.09 74.53
CA ASP A 3 52.15 0.36 74.29
C ASP A 3 53.41 0.95 73.61
N ALA A 4 53.13 2.08 72.95
CA ALA A 4 53.97 3.26 72.72
C ALA A 4 54.68 3.44 71.36
N THR A 5 54.07 4.33 70.56
CA THR A 5 54.65 5.57 69.99
C THR A 5 55.84 5.46 69.02
N ASN A 6 55.71 5.99 67.80
CA ASN A 6 55.89 7.42 67.49
C ASN A 6 56.45 7.69 66.07
N THR A 7 55.92 8.76 65.46
CA THR A 7 56.60 9.77 64.60
C THR A 7 57.34 9.40 63.32
N ASN A 8 56.88 9.97 62.19
CA ASN A 8 57.46 11.13 61.47
C ASN A 8 56.89 11.15 60.03
N ALA A 9 56.13 12.15 59.60
CA ALA A 9 56.52 13.51 59.18
C ALA A 9 57.13 13.58 57.76
N GLY A 10 56.48 14.38 56.89
CA GLY A 10 56.92 14.77 55.55
C GLY A 10 56.33 13.89 54.44
N ALA A 11 55.86 14.38 53.29
CA ALA A 11 55.90 15.70 52.69
C ALA A 11 54.84 15.77 51.57
N HIS A 12 54.53 17.00 51.15
CA HIS A 12 53.73 17.35 49.99
C HIS A 12 53.83 16.39 48.80
N ALA A 13 52.68 15.94 48.29
CA ALA A 13 52.53 15.47 46.92
C ALA A 13 51.40 16.27 46.29
N ASP A 14 51.81 17.11 45.34
CA ASP A 14 50.98 17.97 44.50
C ASP A 14 49.84 17.19 43.82
N ASP A 15 48.77 17.94 43.53
CA ASP A 15 47.72 17.61 42.56
C ASP A 15 48.33 17.17 41.22
N ALA A 16 48.54 15.86 41.05
CA ALA A 16 48.81 15.26 39.75
C ALA A 16 47.48 14.96 39.04
N THR A 17 46.76 16.02 38.63
CA THR A 17 45.65 15.94 37.67
C THR A 17 46.18 15.71 36.24
N GLY A 18 46.98 14.67 36.06
CA GLY A 18 47.44 14.19 34.75
C GLY A 18 46.55 13.05 34.25
N PRO A 19 46.28 12.94 32.93
CA PRO A 19 45.46 11.86 32.40
C PRO A 19 46.13 10.51 32.71
N VAL A 20 45.41 9.61 33.39
CA VAL A 20 45.86 8.23 33.64
C VAL A 20 46.23 7.60 32.30
N LEU A 21 47.45 7.08 32.17
CA LEU A 21 47.98 6.52 30.92
C LEU A 21 47.88 4.99 30.93
N ALA A 22 47.70 4.38 29.76
CA ALA A 22 47.81 2.94 29.56
C ALA A 22 49.28 2.49 29.51
N ALA A 23 49.53 1.18 29.50
CA ALA A 23 50.88 0.60 29.50
C ALA A 23 51.76 1.01 28.29
N ASP A 24 51.17 1.59 27.26
CA ASP A 24 51.82 2.10 26.05
C ASP A 24 52.05 3.63 26.06
N GLY A 25 51.73 4.31 27.17
CA GLY A 25 51.88 5.76 27.31
C GLY A 25 50.74 6.58 26.69
N SER A 26 49.71 5.95 26.11
CA SER A 26 48.53 6.66 25.59
C SER A 26 47.53 6.98 26.71
N PRO A 27 46.75 8.06 26.62
CA PRO A 27 45.69 8.34 27.61
C PRO A 27 44.70 7.18 27.71
N LEU A 28 44.52 6.60 28.91
CA LEU A 28 43.72 5.41 29.20
C LEU A 28 42.29 5.52 28.65
N LYS A 29 41.71 6.73 28.67
CA LYS A 29 40.38 7.01 28.11
C LYS A 29 40.32 6.79 26.60
N SER A 30 41.39 7.07 25.87
CA SER A 30 41.49 6.88 24.41
C SER A 30 41.65 5.40 24.05
N SER A 31 42.54 4.69 24.73
CA SER A 31 42.76 3.25 24.52
C SER A 31 41.53 2.43 24.93
N LEU A 32 40.88 2.77 26.05
CA LEU A 32 39.63 2.14 26.48
C LEU A 32 38.49 2.39 25.47
N ASN A 33 38.32 3.61 24.97
CA ASN A 33 37.32 3.90 23.95
C ASN A 33 37.56 3.15 22.65
N LYS A 34 38.82 2.98 22.23
CA LYS A 34 39.19 2.21 21.03
C LYS A 34 38.90 0.71 21.21
N ALA A 35 39.26 0.15 22.38
CA ALA A 35 38.95 -1.23 22.73
C ALA A 35 37.44 -1.48 22.82
N LEU A 36 36.68 -0.57 23.47
CA LEU A 36 35.23 -0.63 23.57
C LEU A 36 34.55 -0.52 22.19
N ARG A 37 35.04 0.35 21.30
CA ARG A 37 34.53 0.42 19.92
C ARG A 37 34.79 -0.87 19.16
N ALA A 38 35.99 -1.45 19.27
CA ALA A 38 36.31 -2.73 18.62
C ALA A 38 35.43 -3.87 19.15
N GLN A 39 35.17 -3.90 20.46
CA GLN A 39 34.27 -4.88 21.09
C GLN A 39 32.81 -4.68 20.65
N LYS A 40 32.31 -3.43 20.61
CA LYS A 40 30.97 -3.10 20.09
C LYS A 40 30.83 -3.46 18.61
N LEU A 41 31.85 -3.18 17.79
CA LEU A 41 31.84 -3.50 16.36
C LEU A 41 31.83 -5.01 16.12
N ARG A 42 32.60 -5.79 16.91
CA ARG A 42 32.55 -7.26 16.86
C ARG A 42 31.19 -7.80 17.30
N ALA A 43 30.60 -7.26 18.37
CA ALA A 43 29.26 -7.64 18.80
C ALA A 43 28.21 -7.32 17.73
N LEU A 44 28.28 -6.12 17.11
CA LEU A 44 27.43 -5.73 15.99
C LEU A 44 27.64 -6.64 14.78
N ALA A 45 28.88 -7.00 14.43
CA ALA A 45 29.17 -7.88 13.30
C ALA A 45 28.59 -9.29 13.48
N LEU A 46 28.51 -9.80 14.71
CA LEU A 46 27.91 -11.11 15.01
C LEU A 46 26.37 -11.10 14.83
N ILE A 47 25.71 -9.97 15.12
CA ILE A 47 24.26 -9.83 14.95
C ILE A 47 23.85 -9.23 13.60
N ALA A 48 24.80 -8.62 12.87
CA ALA A 48 24.53 -7.91 11.63
C ALA A 48 23.85 -8.77 10.55
N PRO A 49 24.23 -10.05 10.30
CA PRO A 49 23.54 -10.87 9.31
C PRO A 49 22.05 -11.05 9.63
N LEU A 50 21.71 -11.29 10.91
CA LEU A 50 20.32 -11.42 11.35
C LEU A 50 19.58 -10.07 11.24
N LEU A 51 20.22 -8.98 11.64
CA LEU A 51 19.62 -7.64 11.58
C LEU A 51 19.37 -7.21 10.12
N ILE A 52 20.33 -7.45 9.23
CA ILE A 52 20.19 -7.19 7.79
C ILE A 52 19.07 -8.06 7.22
N PHE A 53 19.03 -9.35 7.56
CA PHE A 53 17.95 -10.23 7.13
C PHE A 53 16.59 -9.68 7.55
N VAL A 54 16.41 -9.29 8.81
CA VAL A 54 15.16 -8.69 9.31
C VAL A 54 14.86 -7.36 8.62
N MET A 55 15.87 -6.51 8.41
CA MET A 55 15.71 -5.22 7.76
C MET A 55 15.24 -5.36 6.30
N VAL A 56 15.81 -6.32 5.57
CA VAL A 56 15.48 -6.57 4.15
C VAL A 56 14.17 -7.34 3.99
N THR A 57 13.90 -8.33 4.85
CA THR A 57 12.73 -9.22 4.67
C THR A 57 11.46 -8.75 5.36
N PHE A 58 11.57 -7.93 6.41
CA PHE A 58 10.41 -7.42 7.15
C PHE A 58 10.30 -5.91 7.11
N ILE A 59 11.36 -5.16 7.45
CA ILE A 59 11.25 -3.70 7.59
C ILE A 59 11.10 -3.01 6.23
N ALA A 60 11.94 -3.35 5.25
CA ALA A 60 11.92 -2.70 3.94
C ALA A 60 10.58 -2.90 3.19
N PRO A 61 9.98 -4.12 3.12
CA PRO A 61 8.66 -4.29 2.51
C PRO A 61 7.54 -3.57 3.24
N ILE A 62 7.61 -3.46 4.58
CA ILE A 62 6.63 -2.66 5.34
C ILE A 62 6.78 -1.19 4.98
N VAL A 63 8.01 -0.67 4.94
CA VAL A 63 8.27 0.73 4.57
C VAL A 63 7.81 1.02 3.14
N ASP A 64 8.13 0.15 2.18
CA ASP A 64 7.62 0.23 0.80
C ASP A 64 6.09 0.26 0.77
N MET A 65 5.46 -0.68 1.47
CA MET A 65 4.01 -0.74 1.58
C MET A 65 3.42 0.54 2.19
N LEU A 66 4.08 1.14 3.19
CA LEU A 66 3.64 2.42 3.77
C LEU A 66 3.84 3.58 2.78
N PHE A 67 4.90 3.60 1.97
CA PHE A 67 5.10 4.64 0.95
C PHE A 67 4.04 4.61 -0.16
N ARG A 68 3.46 3.44 -0.46
CA ARG A 68 2.31 3.33 -1.38
C ARG A 68 1.11 4.19 -0.95
N SER A 69 1.03 4.57 0.33
CA SER A 69 -0.03 5.46 0.84
C SER A 69 0.01 6.89 0.29
N VAL A 70 1.11 7.28 -0.36
CA VAL A 70 1.25 8.59 -1.01
C VAL A 70 1.59 8.49 -2.49
N GLU A 71 1.89 7.31 -3.01
CA GLU A 71 2.36 7.12 -4.38
C GLU A 71 1.21 7.09 -5.41
N ASN A 72 1.35 7.84 -6.49
CA ASN A 72 0.30 8.02 -7.49
C ASN A 72 0.86 8.22 -8.92
N GLN A 73 1.79 7.35 -9.33
CA GLN A 73 2.45 7.44 -10.64
C GLN A 73 1.56 7.00 -11.81
N ILE A 74 0.47 6.26 -11.55
CA ILE A 74 -0.37 5.69 -12.62
C ILE A 74 -0.88 6.75 -13.59
N VAL A 75 -1.28 7.93 -13.10
CA VAL A 75 -1.84 8.98 -13.96
C VAL A 75 -0.76 9.60 -14.85
N SER A 76 0.36 10.03 -14.27
CA SER A 76 1.47 10.65 -15.01
C SER A 76 2.24 9.68 -15.91
N GLU A 77 2.33 8.40 -15.55
CA GLU A 77 2.94 7.35 -16.40
C GLU A 77 2.05 6.98 -17.58
N THR A 78 0.73 7.01 -17.40
CA THR A 78 -0.22 6.64 -18.46
C THR A 78 -0.55 7.83 -19.37
N LEU A 79 -0.61 9.04 -18.81
CA LEU A 79 -0.97 10.28 -19.51
C LEU A 79 0.12 11.38 -19.40
N PRO A 80 1.38 11.10 -19.81
CA PRO A 80 2.49 12.02 -19.59
C PRO A 80 2.33 13.37 -20.32
N ARG A 81 1.83 13.38 -21.56
CA ARG A 81 1.62 14.61 -22.33
C ARG A 81 0.40 15.35 -21.82
N THR A 82 -0.69 14.61 -21.59
CA THR A 82 -1.95 15.18 -21.10
C THR A 82 -1.77 15.89 -19.77
N VAL A 83 -1.00 15.30 -18.85
CA VAL A 83 -0.70 15.90 -17.55
C VAL A 83 0.14 17.17 -17.68
N ALA A 84 1.06 17.23 -18.65
CA ALA A 84 1.84 18.43 -18.92
C ALA A 84 0.94 19.58 -19.39
N GLU A 85 0.07 19.33 -20.37
CA GLU A 85 -0.86 20.34 -20.91
C GLU A 85 -1.94 20.74 -19.90
N LEU A 86 -2.48 19.77 -19.14
CA LEU A 86 -3.45 20.05 -18.07
C LEU A 86 -2.86 20.93 -16.95
N GLY A 87 -1.53 21.01 -16.84
CA GLY A 87 -0.84 21.89 -15.89
C GLY A 87 -1.33 23.34 -15.98
N ASP A 88 -1.57 23.82 -17.20
CA ASP A 88 -1.90 25.22 -17.49
C ASP A 88 -3.41 25.52 -17.42
N TRP A 89 -4.26 24.50 -17.60
CA TRP A 89 -5.72 24.66 -17.56
C TRP A 89 -6.27 24.96 -16.16
N ASP A 90 -7.07 26.01 -15.99
CA ASP A 90 -7.67 26.32 -14.68
C ASP A 90 -8.85 25.39 -14.36
N ALA A 91 -8.65 24.44 -13.43
CA ALA A 91 -9.67 23.50 -13.00
C ALA A 91 -10.84 24.12 -12.20
N THR A 92 -10.72 25.40 -11.82
CA THR A 92 -11.81 26.16 -11.20
C THR A 92 -12.63 26.94 -12.23
N SER A 93 -12.20 26.94 -13.49
CA SER A 93 -12.95 27.55 -14.58
C SER A 93 -14.17 26.70 -14.97
N GLU A 94 -15.22 27.35 -15.45
CA GLU A 94 -16.41 26.68 -16.02
C GLU A 94 -16.19 26.24 -17.48
N THR A 95 -14.94 26.21 -17.94
CA THR A 95 -14.57 25.92 -19.33
C THR A 95 -13.81 24.61 -19.45
N LEU A 96 -14.19 23.80 -20.43
CA LEU A 96 -13.46 22.58 -20.78
C LEU A 96 -12.02 22.91 -21.18
N PRO A 97 -11.08 21.94 -21.07
CA PRO A 97 -9.72 22.11 -21.58
C PRO A 97 -9.68 22.51 -23.05
N ASP A 98 -8.59 23.17 -23.42
CA ASP A 98 -8.30 23.59 -24.79
C ASP A 98 -7.95 22.39 -25.68
N ASP A 99 -7.98 22.58 -26.99
CA ASP A 99 -7.81 21.50 -27.97
C ASP A 99 -6.43 20.82 -27.86
N ASP A 100 -5.39 21.54 -27.42
CA ASP A 100 -4.04 20.99 -27.17
C ASP A 100 -4.06 19.89 -26.10
N VAL A 101 -4.92 20.02 -25.08
CA VAL A 101 -5.10 18.99 -24.04
C VAL A 101 -5.76 17.75 -24.63
N TYR A 102 -6.74 17.92 -25.52
CA TYR A 102 -7.39 16.79 -26.20
C TYR A 102 -6.45 16.11 -27.20
N ALA A 103 -5.56 16.85 -27.86
CA ALA A 103 -4.50 16.29 -28.70
C ALA A 103 -3.50 15.45 -27.89
N ALA A 104 -3.04 15.97 -26.75
CA ALA A 104 -2.18 15.24 -25.84
C ALA A 104 -2.88 13.99 -25.25
N LEU A 105 -4.17 14.12 -24.89
CA LEU A 105 -5.00 13.00 -24.42
C LEU A 105 -5.15 11.92 -25.47
N TYR A 106 -5.45 12.28 -26.72
CA TYR A 106 -5.56 11.33 -27.83
C TYR A 106 -4.29 10.48 -27.94
N TYR A 107 -3.13 11.14 -28.03
CA TYR A 107 -1.86 10.44 -28.17
C TYR A 107 -1.58 9.49 -27.00
N ASP A 108 -1.68 9.97 -25.76
CA ASP A 108 -1.38 9.16 -24.59
C ASP A 108 -2.38 8.00 -24.42
N LEU A 109 -3.67 8.28 -24.66
CA LEU A 109 -4.72 7.30 -24.44
C LEU A 109 -4.78 6.24 -25.53
N PHE A 110 -4.41 6.58 -26.76
CA PHE A 110 -4.20 5.62 -27.84
C PHE A 110 -3.17 4.58 -27.42
N ILE A 111 -1.99 5.02 -27.00
CA ILE A 111 -0.92 4.11 -26.54
C ILE A 111 -1.37 3.33 -25.32
N ALA A 112 -2.03 3.98 -24.37
CA ALA A 112 -2.59 3.29 -23.22
C ALA A 112 -3.70 2.29 -23.59
N ALA A 113 -4.38 2.45 -24.72
CA ALA A 113 -5.34 1.50 -25.28
C ALA A 113 -4.63 0.24 -25.77
N GLU A 114 -3.63 0.41 -26.64
CA GLU A 114 -2.80 -0.66 -27.20
C GLU A 114 -2.13 -1.51 -26.12
N TYR A 115 -1.46 -0.86 -25.16
CA TYR A 115 -0.85 -1.55 -24.01
C TYR A 115 -1.86 -1.94 -22.91
N LYS A 116 -3.16 -1.70 -23.09
CA LYS A 116 -4.26 -2.03 -22.15
C LYS A 116 -4.13 -1.37 -20.76
N ASN A 117 -3.28 -0.34 -20.64
CA ASN A 117 -3.02 0.42 -19.43
C ASN A 117 -4.17 1.39 -19.06
N HIS A 118 -4.97 1.84 -20.04
CA HIS A 118 -6.12 2.74 -19.83
C HIS A 118 -7.14 2.18 -18.82
N THR A 119 -7.31 0.86 -18.75
CA THR A 119 -8.23 0.21 -17.80
C THR A 119 -7.77 0.34 -16.34
N ARG A 120 -6.44 0.29 -16.12
CA ARG A 120 -5.81 0.46 -14.81
C ARG A 120 -5.92 1.92 -14.37
N LEU A 121 -5.69 2.86 -15.28
CA LEU A 121 -5.89 4.29 -15.05
C LEU A 121 -7.34 4.61 -14.66
N GLY A 122 -8.29 4.16 -15.48
CA GLY A 122 -9.72 4.34 -15.20
C GLY A 122 -10.15 3.73 -13.87
N SER A 123 -9.59 2.58 -13.48
CA SER A 123 -9.85 1.95 -12.17
C SER A 123 -9.30 2.78 -11.01
N ARG A 124 -8.10 3.34 -11.16
CA ARG A 124 -7.45 4.20 -10.16
C ARG A 124 -8.24 5.49 -9.92
N LEU A 125 -8.67 6.16 -10.98
CA LEU A 125 -9.43 7.41 -10.88
C LEU A 125 -10.88 7.17 -10.42
N ASN A 126 -11.42 5.97 -10.66
CA ASN A 126 -12.78 5.63 -10.20
C ASN A 126 -12.94 5.54 -8.68
N TYR A 127 -11.85 5.40 -7.92
CA TYR A 127 -11.93 5.52 -6.46
C TYR A 127 -12.19 6.96 -6.00
N GLU A 128 -11.87 7.94 -6.84
CA GLU A 128 -11.99 9.36 -6.54
C GLU A 128 -13.28 9.93 -7.14
N GLN A 129 -13.58 9.55 -8.39
CA GLN A 129 -14.75 10.01 -9.14
C GLN A 129 -15.44 8.82 -9.82
N THR A 130 -16.68 8.55 -9.44
CA THR A 130 -17.45 7.42 -9.99
C THR A 130 -17.73 7.63 -11.47
N GLY A 131 -17.58 6.60 -12.30
CA GLY A 131 -17.87 6.65 -13.74
C GLY A 131 -16.60 6.63 -14.60
N MET A 132 -15.47 7.12 -14.06
CA MET A 132 -14.17 7.18 -14.73
C MET A 132 -13.74 5.82 -15.33
N SER A 133 -13.97 4.71 -14.62
CA SER A 133 -13.65 3.37 -15.14
C SER A 133 -14.41 3.00 -16.41
N SER A 134 -15.67 3.44 -16.54
CA SER A 134 -16.49 3.17 -17.73
C SER A 134 -16.04 4.06 -18.89
N MET A 135 -15.87 5.35 -18.61
CA MET A 135 -15.42 6.38 -19.54
C MET A 135 -14.09 6.00 -20.22
N PHE A 136 -13.05 5.68 -19.43
CA PHE A 136 -11.76 5.24 -19.98
C PHE A 136 -11.84 3.93 -20.76
N ARG A 137 -12.66 2.96 -20.31
CA ARG A 137 -12.85 1.70 -21.04
C ARG A 137 -13.59 1.89 -22.35
N ARG A 138 -14.56 2.81 -22.42
CA ARG A 138 -15.33 3.06 -23.63
C ARG A 138 -14.45 3.70 -24.67
N VAL A 139 -13.79 4.79 -24.33
CA VAL A 139 -12.92 5.47 -25.28
C VAL A 139 -11.74 4.60 -25.68
N GLY A 140 -11.16 3.80 -24.76
CA GLY A 140 -10.08 2.86 -25.11
C GLY A 140 -10.49 1.76 -26.10
N ARG A 141 -11.79 1.52 -26.34
CA ARG A 141 -12.26 0.61 -27.39
C ARG A 141 -12.44 1.28 -28.75
N ASN A 142 -12.55 2.60 -28.78
CA ASN A 142 -12.96 3.39 -29.95
C ASN A 142 -11.93 4.47 -30.31
N VAL A 143 -10.82 4.60 -29.55
CA VAL A 143 -9.80 5.64 -29.78
C VAL A 143 -9.03 5.39 -31.07
N GLY A 144 -8.97 4.12 -31.54
CA GLY A 144 -8.49 3.76 -32.86
C GLY A 144 -9.26 4.46 -33.98
N ASP A 145 -10.59 4.45 -33.85
CA ASP A 145 -11.53 5.00 -34.83
C ASP A 145 -11.35 6.52 -35.06
N PHE A 146 -10.71 7.24 -34.13
CA PHE A 146 -10.54 8.69 -34.23
C PHE A 146 -9.60 9.10 -35.36
N GLY A 147 -8.67 8.23 -35.73
CA GLY A 147 -7.73 8.46 -36.83
C GLY A 147 -8.21 7.93 -38.18
N GLU A 148 -9.29 7.13 -38.24
CA GLU A 148 -9.80 6.52 -39.47
C GLU A 148 -10.14 7.57 -40.54
N LEU A 149 -10.65 8.74 -40.14
CA LEU A 149 -10.91 9.85 -41.06
C LEU A 149 -9.67 10.28 -41.86
N TYR A 150 -8.50 10.28 -41.23
CA TYR A 150 -7.25 10.65 -41.91
C TYR A 150 -6.69 9.47 -42.71
N LEU A 151 -6.78 8.26 -42.17
CA LEU A 151 -6.38 7.03 -42.85
C LEU A 151 -7.11 6.89 -44.19
N ASP A 152 -8.45 6.91 -44.19
CA ASP A 152 -9.29 6.78 -45.38
C ASP A 152 -8.90 7.79 -46.48
N GLN A 153 -8.60 9.04 -46.08
CA GLN A 153 -8.23 10.10 -47.03
C GLN A 153 -6.82 9.96 -47.59
N PHE A 154 -5.88 9.37 -46.83
CA PHE A 154 -4.56 9.03 -47.34
C PHE A 154 -4.62 7.84 -48.28
N GLU A 155 -5.36 6.78 -47.94
CA GLU A 155 -5.57 5.61 -48.79
C GLU A 155 -6.26 5.98 -50.12
N ASP A 156 -7.28 6.83 -50.09
CA ASP A 156 -7.96 7.35 -51.28
C ASP A 156 -7.02 8.16 -52.19
N LEU A 157 -5.98 8.78 -51.62
CA LEU A 157 -5.00 9.57 -52.36
C LEU A 157 -3.94 8.70 -53.04
N ASP A 158 -3.41 7.70 -52.34
CA ASP A 158 -2.38 6.78 -52.82
C ASP A 158 -2.44 5.46 -52.04
N GLU A 159 -2.65 4.34 -52.75
CA GLU A 159 -2.78 2.99 -52.18
C GLU A 159 -1.58 2.58 -51.32
N ARG A 160 -0.40 3.20 -51.53
CA ARG A 160 0.80 2.95 -50.72
C ARG A 160 0.68 3.37 -49.25
N TRP A 161 -0.33 4.17 -48.88
CA TRP A 161 -0.58 4.50 -47.47
C TRP A 161 -1.30 3.38 -46.71
N ASP A 162 -1.92 2.42 -47.41
CA ASP A 162 -2.48 1.18 -46.84
C ASP A 162 -1.39 0.10 -46.65
N GLU A 163 -0.31 0.17 -47.44
CA GLU A 163 0.72 -0.88 -47.51
C GLU A 163 1.76 -0.77 -46.37
N GLU A 164 1.89 -1.83 -45.56
CA GLU A 164 2.78 -1.86 -44.39
C GLU A 164 4.27 -1.74 -44.78
N ALA A 165 4.62 -2.35 -45.92
CA ALA A 165 5.97 -2.34 -46.46
C ALA A 165 6.41 -0.95 -46.93
N ASP A 166 5.49 -0.15 -47.46
CA ASP A 166 5.77 1.22 -47.90
C ASP A 166 5.99 2.15 -46.71
N TRP A 167 5.14 2.04 -45.68
CA TRP A 167 5.36 2.71 -44.40
C TRP A 167 6.71 2.38 -43.76
N ALA A 168 7.05 1.09 -43.71
CA ALA A 168 8.33 0.65 -43.18
C ALA A 168 9.50 1.12 -44.06
N ALA A 169 9.34 1.19 -45.39
CA ALA A 169 10.35 1.75 -46.28
C ALA A 169 10.56 3.25 -46.04
N LEU A 170 9.49 4.01 -45.81
CA LEU A 170 9.55 5.45 -45.49
C LEU A 170 10.23 5.70 -44.14
N MET A 171 9.87 4.92 -43.11
CA MET A 171 10.26 5.21 -41.73
C MET A 171 11.54 4.53 -41.28
N ALA A 172 11.91 3.37 -41.85
CA ALA A 172 13.02 2.57 -41.34
C ALA A 172 14.39 2.95 -41.92
N HIS A 173 15.43 2.78 -41.11
CA HIS A 173 16.82 2.90 -41.53
C HIS A 173 17.13 1.89 -42.65
N PRO A 174 17.96 2.26 -43.65
CA PRO A 174 18.41 1.33 -44.69
C PRO A 174 18.95 0.01 -44.10
N GLY A 175 18.41 -1.11 -44.55
CA GLY A 175 18.76 -2.46 -44.08
C GLY A 175 17.80 -3.08 -43.07
N TYR A 176 16.90 -2.30 -42.44
CA TYR A 176 15.90 -2.86 -41.52
C TYR A 176 15.01 -3.92 -42.18
N LEU A 177 14.48 -3.63 -43.38
CA LEU A 177 13.60 -4.55 -44.11
C LEU A 177 14.31 -5.86 -44.50
N GLU A 178 15.62 -5.80 -44.78
CA GLU A 178 16.41 -7.01 -45.07
C GLU A 178 16.60 -7.85 -43.81
N ASP A 179 16.96 -7.22 -42.70
CA ASP A 179 17.10 -7.88 -41.39
C ASP A 179 15.76 -8.48 -40.93
N ALA A 180 14.66 -7.74 -41.14
CA ALA A 180 13.30 -8.16 -40.80
C ALA A 180 12.87 -9.38 -41.62
N ALA A 181 13.10 -9.36 -42.94
CA ALA A 181 12.84 -10.49 -43.81
C ALA A 181 13.65 -11.75 -43.42
N GLU A 182 14.96 -11.60 -43.12
CA GLU A 182 15.78 -12.72 -42.66
C GLU A 182 15.27 -13.30 -41.32
N TRP A 183 14.85 -12.42 -40.40
CA TRP A 183 14.30 -12.85 -39.13
C TRP A 183 12.99 -13.61 -39.31
N ARG A 184 12.05 -13.10 -40.13
CA ARG A 184 10.79 -13.78 -40.46
C ARG A 184 11.02 -15.13 -41.14
N ASP A 185 11.92 -15.19 -42.12
CA ASP A 185 12.29 -16.45 -42.79
C ASP A 185 12.79 -17.50 -41.79
N ASN A 186 13.55 -17.09 -40.77
CA ASN A 186 14.02 -17.98 -39.74
C ASN A 186 12.92 -18.35 -38.73
N ARG A 187 12.02 -17.42 -38.38
CA ARG A 187 10.85 -17.69 -37.53
C ARG A 187 9.92 -18.70 -38.19
N ASP A 188 9.53 -18.45 -39.43
CA ASP A 188 8.55 -19.25 -40.17
C ASP A 188 9.10 -20.63 -40.56
N ALA A 189 10.43 -20.77 -40.60
CA ALA A 189 11.12 -22.06 -40.74
C ALA A 189 11.37 -22.79 -39.41
N ASP A 190 10.79 -22.33 -38.29
CA ASP A 190 10.95 -22.86 -36.92
C ASP A 190 12.43 -22.90 -36.47
N ARG A 191 13.28 -22.00 -36.97
CA ARG A 191 14.71 -21.95 -36.61
C ARG A 191 14.99 -21.09 -35.39
N ILE A 192 14.07 -20.18 -35.06
CA ILE A 192 14.14 -19.29 -33.90
C ILE A 192 12.78 -19.27 -33.17
N ASP A 193 12.82 -19.05 -31.86
CA ASP A 193 11.64 -18.73 -31.06
C ASP A 193 11.63 -17.21 -30.80
N PRO A 194 10.59 -16.45 -31.22
CA PRO A 194 10.53 -15.00 -31.02
C PRO A 194 10.70 -14.55 -29.57
N ARG A 195 10.38 -15.41 -28.59
CA ARG A 195 10.56 -15.13 -27.15
C ARG A 195 12.02 -15.11 -26.73
N ASP A 196 12.85 -15.91 -27.40
CA ASP A 196 14.30 -16.01 -27.13
C ASP A 196 15.12 -15.14 -28.10
N THR A 197 14.62 -14.93 -29.32
CA THR A 197 15.25 -14.13 -30.38
C THR A 197 14.26 -13.07 -30.88
N PRO A 198 14.16 -11.91 -30.20
CA PRO A 198 13.24 -10.85 -30.59
C PRO A 198 13.51 -10.31 -32.00
N ALA A 199 12.46 -9.77 -32.64
CA ALA A 199 12.57 -9.12 -33.93
C ALA A 199 13.64 -7.99 -33.94
N PRO A 200 14.24 -7.68 -35.11
CA PRO A 200 15.24 -6.64 -35.25
C PRO A 200 14.77 -5.31 -34.67
N ARG A 201 15.67 -4.61 -33.98
CA ARG A 201 15.34 -3.33 -33.35
C ARG A 201 15.14 -2.26 -34.42
N PHE A 202 13.94 -1.68 -34.45
CA PHE A 202 13.60 -0.58 -35.35
C PHE A 202 14.50 0.65 -35.12
N ARG A 203 14.89 1.30 -36.21
CA ARG A 203 15.63 2.57 -36.21
C ARG A 203 15.08 3.44 -37.33
N LEU A 204 14.92 4.72 -37.04
CA LEU A 204 14.40 5.68 -38.02
C LEU A 204 15.36 5.92 -39.19
N ALA A 205 14.80 6.16 -40.36
CA ALA A 205 15.51 6.63 -41.54
C ALA A 205 16.21 7.97 -41.26
N PRO A 206 17.42 8.21 -41.80
CA PRO A 206 18.13 9.47 -41.61
C PRO A 206 17.29 10.66 -42.11
N GLY A 207 17.09 11.68 -41.26
CA GLY A 207 16.36 12.91 -41.58
C GLY A 207 14.84 12.82 -41.48
N ILE A 208 14.25 11.63 -41.33
CA ILE A 208 12.77 11.51 -41.24
C ILE A 208 12.23 12.13 -39.95
N ALA A 209 12.96 12.04 -38.85
CA ALA A 209 12.56 12.65 -37.58
C ALA A 209 12.61 14.18 -37.60
N ASP A 210 13.39 14.78 -38.51
CA ASP A 210 13.42 16.22 -38.70
C ASP A 210 12.30 16.68 -39.66
N LEU A 211 11.92 15.82 -40.62
CA LEU A 211 10.88 16.10 -41.61
C LEU A 211 9.47 15.86 -41.07
N LEU A 212 9.26 14.74 -40.37
CA LEU A 212 7.99 14.25 -39.83
C LEU A 212 8.18 13.89 -38.34
N PRO A 213 8.41 14.87 -37.45
CA PRO A 213 8.78 14.60 -36.07
C PRO A 213 7.73 13.83 -35.26
N GLN A 214 6.44 14.14 -35.42
CA GLN A 214 5.36 13.46 -34.72
C GLN A 214 5.10 12.08 -35.31
N THR A 215 5.07 11.96 -36.64
CA THR A 215 4.86 10.67 -37.32
C THR A 215 5.99 9.71 -37.00
N ALA A 216 7.25 10.17 -37.04
CA ALA A 216 8.41 9.36 -36.71
C ALA A 216 8.38 8.90 -35.24
N GLN A 217 7.89 9.74 -34.32
CA GLN A 217 7.71 9.36 -32.92
C GLN A 217 6.63 8.29 -32.76
N ALA A 218 5.45 8.47 -33.34
CA ALA A 218 4.34 7.53 -33.28
C ALA A 218 4.72 6.19 -33.93
N TYR A 219 5.32 6.21 -35.12
CA TYR A 219 5.75 5.01 -35.84
C TYR A 219 6.85 4.24 -35.07
N SER A 220 7.78 4.95 -34.42
CA SER A 220 8.78 4.29 -33.57
C SER A 220 8.16 3.58 -32.37
N GLN A 221 7.05 4.10 -31.83
CA GLN A 221 6.32 3.45 -30.73
C GLN A 221 5.51 2.26 -31.22
N TYR A 222 4.86 2.38 -32.36
CA TYR A 222 4.21 1.27 -33.07
C TYR A 222 5.22 0.13 -33.31
N ALA A 223 6.38 0.43 -33.90
CA ALA A 223 7.41 -0.57 -34.19
C ALA A 223 7.98 -1.24 -32.94
N GLU A 224 8.10 -0.52 -31.81
CA GLU A 224 8.50 -1.14 -30.54
C GLU A 224 7.37 -2.01 -29.96
N PHE A 225 6.10 -1.60 -30.07
CA PHE A 225 4.95 -2.41 -29.68
C PHE A 225 4.89 -3.72 -30.47
N MET A 226 5.01 -3.67 -31.79
CA MET A 226 5.07 -4.87 -32.64
C MET A 226 6.18 -5.81 -32.17
N ARG A 227 7.36 -5.26 -31.88
CA ARG A 227 8.51 -6.05 -31.41
C ARG A 227 8.33 -6.66 -30.03
N THR A 228 7.68 -5.96 -29.08
CA THR A 228 7.63 -6.38 -27.67
C THR A 228 6.34 -7.09 -27.28
N GLU A 229 5.21 -6.65 -27.79
CA GLU A 229 3.88 -7.17 -27.44
C GLU A 229 3.43 -8.23 -28.45
N GLU A 230 3.51 -7.93 -29.76
CA GLU A 230 3.08 -8.87 -30.81
C GLU A 230 4.17 -9.86 -31.24
N GLN A 231 5.43 -9.58 -30.91
CA GLN A 231 6.60 -10.38 -31.33
C GLN A 231 6.75 -10.46 -32.85
N GLU A 232 6.47 -9.35 -33.51
CA GLU A 232 6.47 -9.20 -34.96
C GLU A 232 7.34 -8.01 -35.38
N THR A 233 7.57 -7.90 -36.68
CA THR A 233 8.28 -6.80 -37.33
C THR A 233 7.32 -5.70 -37.75
N ALA A 234 7.81 -4.46 -37.90
CA ALA A 234 6.95 -3.29 -38.12
C ALA A 234 6.30 -3.24 -39.52
N ASP A 235 6.69 -4.14 -40.42
CA ASP A 235 6.16 -4.31 -41.78
C ASP A 235 5.23 -5.52 -41.92
N GLU A 236 4.70 -6.07 -40.81
CA GLU A 236 3.76 -7.20 -40.82
C GLU A 236 2.29 -6.80 -40.65
N ASP A 237 2.01 -5.67 -39.99
CA ASP A 237 0.65 -5.15 -39.75
C ASP A 237 0.55 -3.66 -40.10
N GLN A 238 -0.68 -3.20 -40.36
CA GLN A 238 -0.99 -1.81 -40.64
C GLN A 238 -0.57 -0.93 -39.46
N PRO A 239 0.11 0.21 -39.70
CA PRO A 239 0.43 1.16 -38.64
C PRO A 239 -0.84 1.63 -37.93
N TRP A 240 -0.68 1.99 -36.66
CA TRP A 240 -1.76 2.60 -35.89
C TRP A 240 -2.32 3.85 -36.58
N THR A 241 -3.64 4.06 -36.55
CA THR A 241 -4.30 5.29 -37.05
C THR A 241 -3.81 6.59 -36.38
N LEU A 242 -3.15 6.46 -35.22
CA LEU A 242 -2.39 7.54 -34.59
C LEU A 242 -1.28 8.06 -35.52
N VAL A 243 -0.58 7.17 -36.23
CA VAL A 243 0.49 7.51 -37.17
C VAL A 243 -0.05 8.39 -38.29
N ASP A 244 -1.21 8.05 -38.87
CA ASP A 244 -1.86 8.84 -39.93
C ASP A 244 -2.28 10.22 -39.44
N THR A 245 -2.83 10.29 -38.22
CA THR A 245 -3.18 11.56 -37.59
C THR A 245 -1.92 12.43 -37.37
N MET A 246 -0.81 11.82 -36.94
CA MET A 246 0.46 12.54 -36.80
C MET A 246 1.06 12.95 -38.15
N LEU A 247 0.90 12.14 -39.19
CA LEU A 247 1.29 12.48 -40.57
C LEU A 247 0.53 13.70 -41.08
N TYR A 248 -0.80 13.74 -40.90
CA TYR A 248 -1.59 14.92 -41.21
C TYR A 248 -1.06 16.18 -40.51
N ASN A 249 -0.79 16.09 -39.21
CA ASN A 249 -0.29 17.23 -38.42
C ASN A 249 1.09 17.70 -38.90
N ASP A 250 2.02 16.78 -39.15
CA ASP A 250 3.36 17.12 -39.62
C ASP A 250 3.32 17.71 -41.04
N LEU A 251 2.48 17.17 -41.93
CA LEU A 251 2.32 17.72 -43.29
C LEU A 251 1.66 19.09 -43.30
N MET A 252 0.69 19.35 -42.42
CA MET A 252 0.12 20.70 -42.23
C MET A 252 1.17 21.71 -41.74
N ALA A 253 2.15 21.25 -40.95
CA ALA A 253 3.20 22.10 -40.39
C ALA A 253 4.45 22.23 -41.29
N ALA A 254 4.68 21.25 -42.17
CA ALA A 254 5.88 21.16 -42.99
C ALA A 254 5.93 22.23 -44.08
N SER A 255 7.13 22.73 -44.37
CA SER A 255 7.34 23.66 -45.47
C SER A 255 7.41 22.91 -46.81
N GLU A 256 6.89 23.53 -47.87
CA GLU A 256 6.97 22.98 -49.24
C GLU A 256 8.42 22.69 -49.66
N ALA A 257 9.38 23.50 -49.20
CA ALA A 257 10.80 23.32 -49.51
C ALA A 257 11.39 22.08 -48.84
N ASP A 258 11.00 21.78 -47.60
CA ASP A 258 11.51 20.62 -46.86
C ASP A 258 10.96 19.31 -47.44
N ILE A 259 9.66 19.28 -47.75
CA ILE A 259 9.01 18.13 -48.39
C ILE A 259 9.54 17.89 -49.81
N ALA A 260 9.75 18.95 -50.59
CA ALA A 260 10.33 18.84 -51.94
C ALA A 260 11.81 18.41 -51.94
N ALA A 261 12.54 18.68 -50.85
CA ALA A 261 13.94 18.27 -50.71
C ALA A 261 14.09 16.79 -50.34
N TYR A 262 13.05 16.15 -49.83
CA TYR A 262 13.06 14.73 -49.52
C TYR A 262 13.12 13.88 -50.79
N SER A 263 14.08 12.96 -50.84
CA SER A 263 14.34 12.10 -52.00
C SER A 263 14.42 10.60 -51.63
N GLY A 264 13.88 10.22 -50.47
CA GLY A 264 13.85 8.85 -50.00
C GLY A 264 12.66 8.04 -50.55
N PRO A 265 12.38 6.86 -49.98
CA PRO A 265 11.20 6.08 -50.30
C PRO A 265 9.91 6.90 -50.14
N MET A 266 8.92 6.67 -51.01
CA MET A 266 7.65 7.41 -51.04
C MET A 266 7.76 8.94 -51.22
N ALA A 267 8.87 9.49 -51.73
CA ALA A 267 9.02 10.94 -51.87
C ALA A 267 7.93 11.60 -52.73
N ASP A 268 7.48 10.93 -53.79
CA ASP A 268 6.39 11.38 -54.64
C ASP A 268 5.02 11.32 -53.93
N ALA A 269 4.76 10.24 -53.19
CA ALA A 269 3.55 10.10 -52.37
C ALA A 269 3.48 11.19 -51.28
N LEU A 270 4.61 11.46 -50.61
CA LEU A 270 4.70 12.47 -49.55
C LEU A 270 4.47 13.88 -50.09
N GLN A 271 4.98 14.19 -51.29
CA GLN A 271 4.73 15.46 -51.97
C GLN A 271 3.26 15.60 -52.39
N ALA A 272 2.65 14.52 -52.89
CA ALA A 272 1.22 14.51 -53.23
C ALA A 272 0.35 14.70 -51.97
N ALA A 273 0.70 14.02 -50.87
CA ALA A 273 0.05 14.15 -49.58
C ALA A 273 0.14 15.57 -49.02
N HIS A 274 1.33 16.17 -49.02
CA HIS A 274 1.52 17.57 -48.57
C HIS A 274 0.65 18.56 -49.35
N ALA A 275 0.48 18.36 -50.66
CA ALA A 275 -0.36 19.21 -51.49
C ALA A 275 -1.87 18.99 -51.23
N ALA A 276 -2.28 17.80 -50.81
CA ALA A 276 -3.67 17.42 -50.61
C ALA A 276 -4.21 17.71 -49.19
N VAL A 277 -3.36 17.55 -48.17
CA VAL A 277 -3.69 17.68 -46.74
C VAL A 277 -4.44 18.97 -46.36
N PRO A 278 -4.14 20.16 -46.92
CA PRO A 278 -4.92 21.38 -46.65
C PRO A 278 -6.40 21.31 -47.05
N GLY A 279 -6.77 20.35 -47.91
CA GLY A 279 -8.13 20.10 -48.37
C GLY A 279 -8.83 18.91 -47.69
N PHE A 280 -8.17 18.26 -46.73
CA PHE A 280 -8.75 17.11 -46.03
C PHE A 280 -9.91 17.54 -45.13
N GLU A 281 -10.89 16.64 -45.00
CA GLU A 281 -11.91 16.73 -43.96
C GLU A 281 -11.26 16.50 -42.59
N THR A 282 -11.68 17.30 -41.60
CA THR A 282 -11.10 17.29 -40.25
C THR A 282 -12.21 17.20 -39.23
N ALA A 283 -11.95 16.48 -38.14
CA ALA A 283 -12.81 16.42 -36.97
C ALA A 283 -12.04 16.98 -35.77
N THR A 284 -12.72 17.69 -34.87
CA THR A 284 -12.07 18.13 -33.64
C THR A 284 -12.00 16.97 -32.66
N LEU A 285 -10.81 16.71 -32.09
CA LEU A 285 -10.63 15.62 -31.12
C LEU A 285 -11.59 15.76 -29.93
N LYS A 286 -11.86 16.99 -29.50
CA LYS A 286 -12.83 17.28 -28.45
C LYS A 286 -14.23 16.75 -28.76
N GLU A 287 -14.73 16.97 -29.98
CA GLU A 287 -16.02 16.43 -30.40
C GLU A 287 -16.00 14.90 -30.43
N LEU A 288 -14.96 14.29 -31.00
CA LEU A 288 -14.79 12.82 -31.05
C LEU A 288 -14.79 12.19 -29.65
N PHE A 289 -14.08 12.79 -28.69
CA PHE A 289 -14.08 12.33 -27.30
C PHE A 289 -15.49 12.40 -26.67
N ILE A 290 -16.20 13.51 -26.85
CA ILE A 290 -17.55 13.72 -26.29
C ILE A 290 -18.59 12.82 -26.97
N GLU A 291 -18.47 12.60 -28.27
CA GLU A 291 -19.32 11.66 -29.02
C GLU A 291 -19.09 10.20 -28.59
N SER A 292 -17.84 9.85 -28.27
CA SER A 292 -17.50 8.53 -27.74
C SER A 292 -18.10 8.30 -26.35
N ASP A 293 -17.94 9.25 -25.41
CA ASP A 293 -18.56 9.21 -24.07
C ASP A 293 -18.86 10.64 -23.59
N ASP A 294 -20.11 10.94 -23.26
CA ASP A 294 -20.56 12.28 -22.86
C ASP A 294 -19.93 12.76 -21.54
N GLU A 295 -19.39 11.84 -20.74
CA GLU A 295 -18.62 12.15 -19.53
C GLU A 295 -17.31 12.92 -19.81
N TRP A 296 -16.81 12.95 -21.06
CA TRP A 296 -15.68 13.83 -21.44
C TRP A 296 -16.06 15.32 -21.47
N ALA A 297 -17.36 15.66 -21.46
CA ALA A 297 -17.85 17.02 -21.28
C ALA A 297 -18.00 17.42 -19.80
N ASN A 298 -17.74 16.50 -18.86
CA ASN A 298 -17.87 16.76 -17.44
C ASN A 298 -16.57 17.33 -16.84
N LEU A 299 -16.63 18.57 -16.33
CA LEU A 299 -15.48 19.26 -15.75
C LEU A 299 -14.91 18.55 -14.52
N ASP A 300 -15.74 17.86 -13.73
CA ASP A 300 -15.28 17.15 -12.53
C ASP A 300 -14.31 16.01 -12.89
N ASN A 301 -14.49 15.38 -14.06
CA ASN A 301 -13.61 14.31 -14.53
C ASN A 301 -12.22 14.85 -14.89
N TRP A 302 -12.17 15.98 -15.61
CA TRP A 302 -10.92 16.68 -15.93
C TRP A 302 -10.21 17.20 -14.69
N ALA A 303 -10.97 17.81 -13.79
CA ALA A 303 -10.44 18.31 -12.53
C ALA A 303 -9.88 17.17 -11.67
N THR A 304 -10.53 16.00 -11.67
CA THR A 304 -10.03 14.79 -11.02
C THR A 304 -8.71 14.31 -11.64
N ILE A 305 -8.61 14.25 -12.97
CA ILE A 305 -7.36 13.87 -13.66
C ILE A 305 -6.24 14.84 -13.24
N LYS A 306 -6.50 16.16 -13.26
CA LYS A 306 -5.51 17.17 -12.88
C LYS A 306 -5.08 17.06 -11.41
N VAL A 307 -6.03 16.96 -10.48
CA VAL A 307 -5.75 16.88 -9.03
C VAL A 307 -4.91 15.66 -8.69
N TYR A 308 -5.13 14.55 -9.41
CA TYR A 308 -4.40 13.30 -9.23
C TYR A 308 -3.30 13.06 -10.27
N ALA A 309 -2.89 14.09 -11.01
CA ALA A 309 -1.76 14.02 -11.92
C ALA A 309 -0.38 13.89 -11.23
N PRO A 310 -0.12 14.52 -10.05
CA PRO A 310 1.18 14.42 -9.41
C PRO A 310 1.53 12.99 -8.96
N ASN A 311 2.82 12.65 -9.05
CA ASN A 311 3.38 11.35 -8.62
C ASN A 311 3.15 11.06 -7.13
N TYR A 312 2.87 12.08 -6.33
CA TYR A 312 2.53 11.96 -4.92
C TYR A 312 1.17 12.59 -4.63
N THR A 313 0.35 11.93 -3.83
CA THR A 313 -0.98 12.39 -3.46
C THR A 313 -1.23 12.26 -1.96
N SER A 314 -2.01 13.19 -1.41
CA SER A 314 -2.58 13.07 -0.06
C SER A 314 -3.96 12.41 -0.08
N GLY A 315 -4.54 12.15 -1.26
CA GLY A 315 -5.91 11.68 -1.43
C GLY A 315 -6.23 10.40 -0.66
N TYR A 316 -5.31 9.43 -0.62
CA TYR A 316 -5.53 8.20 0.16
C TYR A 316 -5.66 8.46 1.66
N PHE A 317 -4.87 9.38 2.22
CA PHE A 317 -4.98 9.77 3.63
C PHE A 317 -6.27 10.54 3.91
N LEU A 318 -6.68 11.41 2.99
CA LEU A 318 -7.94 12.13 3.08
C LEU A 318 -9.12 11.16 3.06
N THR A 319 -9.13 10.22 2.11
CA THR A 319 -10.17 9.19 2.02
C THR A 319 -10.20 8.34 3.28
N ALA A 320 -9.05 8.01 3.86
CA ALA A 320 -8.97 7.27 5.12
C ALA A 320 -9.55 8.02 6.35
N VAL A 321 -9.76 9.34 6.24
CA VAL A 321 -10.42 10.17 7.26
C VAL A 321 -11.76 10.76 6.77
N ASP A 322 -12.39 10.12 5.79
CA ASP A 322 -13.69 10.50 5.23
C ASP A 322 -13.70 11.88 4.52
N MET A 323 -12.56 12.26 3.93
CA MET A 323 -12.39 13.46 3.11
C MET A 323 -11.98 13.09 1.68
N LYS A 324 -12.12 14.03 0.74
CA LYS A 324 -11.62 13.92 -0.63
C LYS A 324 -10.78 15.15 -1.00
N LEU A 325 -9.85 14.96 -1.91
CA LEU A 325 -9.12 16.05 -2.53
C LEU A 325 -9.91 16.52 -3.76
N GLY A 326 -10.44 17.73 -3.70
CA GLY A 326 -11.05 18.42 -4.83
C GLY A 326 -10.12 19.49 -5.41
N PRO A 327 -10.57 20.20 -6.46
CA PRO A 327 -9.78 21.25 -7.12
C PRO A 327 -9.44 22.41 -6.18
N ASP A 328 -10.39 22.81 -5.34
CA ASP A 328 -10.24 23.88 -4.33
C ASP A 328 -9.59 23.40 -3.02
N GLY A 329 -9.17 22.13 -2.95
CA GLY A 329 -8.57 21.52 -1.77
C GLY A 329 -9.47 20.47 -1.11
N MET A 330 -9.38 20.36 0.23
CA MET A 330 -9.97 19.23 0.96
C MET A 330 -11.47 19.46 1.21
N VAL A 331 -12.30 18.50 0.79
CA VAL A 331 -13.76 18.52 0.97
C VAL A 331 -14.19 17.26 1.72
N SER A 332 -15.24 17.33 2.53
CA SER A 332 -15.82 16.14 3.16
C SER A 332 -16.44 15.21 2.11
N GLN A 333 -16.29 13.90 2.32
CA GLN A 333 -17.02 12.94 1.50
C GLN A 333 -18.53 13.02 1.78
N PRO A 334 -19.38 12.65 0.82
CA PRO A 334 -20.82 12.48 1.04
C PRO A 334 -21.11 11.59 2.26
N GLU A 335 -22.16 11.90 3.04
CA GLU A 335 -22.47 11.22 4.31
C GLU A 335 -22.62 9.70 4.19
N ASP A 336 -23.09 9.21 3.05
CA ASP A 336 -23.23 7.79 2.71
C ASP A 336 -21.89 7.07 2.49
N GLN A 337 -20.82 7.82 2.23
CA GLN A 337 -19.47 7.30 1.98
C GLN A 337 -18.53 7.45 3.18
N GLN A 338 -18.93 8.18 4.24
CA GLN A 338 -18.13 8.41 5.45
C GLN A 338 -18.12 7.16 6.36
N ILE A 339 -17.29 6.17 6.01
CA ILE A 339 -17.25 4.89 6.73
C ILE A 339 -16.02 4.72 7.63
N TYR A 340 -14.88 5.35 7.32
CA TYR A 340 -13.60 4.99 7.93
C TYR A 340 -13.45 5.58 9.32
N GLY A 341 -13.84 6.84 9.54
CA GLY A 341 -13.82 7.49 10.84
C GLY A 341 -14.70 6.76 11.87
N LEU A 342 -15.87 6.25 11.43
CA LEU A 342 -16.71 5.38 12.25
C LEU A 342 -15.99 4.07 12.60
N LEU A 343 -15.36 3.42 11.61
CA LEU A 343 -14.65 2.15 11.81
C LEU A 343 -13.41 2.28 12.69
N PHE A 344 -12.67 3.39 12.62
CA PHE A 344 -11.56 3.69 13.54
C PHE A 344 -12.05 3.82 14.98
N LYS A 345 -13.10 4.63 15.22
CA LYS A 345 -13.70 4.79 16.56
C LYS A 345 -14.20 3.45 17.09
N ARG A 346 -14.85 2.66 16.23
CA ARG A 346 -15.39 1.35 16.60
C ARG A 346 -14.27 0.35 16.92
N THR A 347 -13.22 0.31 16.12
CA THR A 347 -12.03 -0.54 16.37
C THR A 347 -11.43 -0.21 17.73
N LEU A 348 -11.20 1.09 18.01
CA LEU A 348 -10.64 1.53 19.29
C LEU A 348 -11.53 1.13 20.47
N PHE A 349 -12.84 1.37 20.38
CA PHE A 349 -13.79 1.02 21.42
C PHE A 349 -13.87 -0.50 21.64
N MET A 350 -13.99 -1.28 20.57
CA MET A 350 -14.10 -2.74 20.66
C MET A 350 -12.82 -3.36 21.21
N SER A 351 -11.64 -2.95 20.73
CA SER A 351 -10.36 -3.44 21.26
C SER A 351 -10.19 -3.10 22.73
N MET A 352 -10.60 -1.90 23.17
CA MET A 352 -10.61 -1.55 24.58
C MET A 352 -11.56 -2.43 25.40
N ALA A 353 -12.79 -2.65 24.92
CA ALA A 353 -13.79 -3.49 25.57
C ALA A 353 -13.31 -4.95 25.70
N ILE A 354 -12.64 -5.48 24.67
CA ILE A 354 -12.04 -6.81 24.68
C ILE A 354 -10.91 -6.86 25.71
N THR A 355 -9.99 -5.88 25.72
CA THR A 355 -8.90 -5.83 26.70
C THR A 355 -9.43 -5.79 28.13
N ILE A 356 -10.43 -4.94 28.41
CA ILE A 356 -11.07 -4.86 29.72
C ILE A 356 -11.71 -6.21 30.09
N SER A 357 -12.43 -6.84 29.16
CA SER A 357 -13.03 -8.16 29.39
C SER A 357 -11.97 -9.23 29.69
N CYS A 358 -10.84 -9.22 28.98
CA CYS A 358 -9.71 -10.09 29.27
C CYS A 358 -9.09 -9.82 30.64
N ILE A 359 -8.98 -8.56 31.10
CA ILE A 359 -8.52 -8.25 32.46
C ILE A 359 -9.50 -8.81 33.49
N LEU A 360 -10.80 -8.54 33.32
CA LEU A 360 -11.83 -8.96 34.26
C LEU A 360 -11.88 -10.48 34.45
N LEU A 361 -11.73 -11.24 33.36
CA LEU A 361 -11.76 -12.70 33.39
C LEU A 361 -10.39 -13.33 33.66
N GLY A 362 -9.32 -12.75 33.12
CA GLY A 362 -7.95 -13.27 33.22
C GLY A 362 -7.31 -13.00 34.57
N TYR A 363 -7.62 -11.89 35.23
CA TYR A 363 -7.05 -11.54 36.54
C TYR A 363 -7.38 -12.57 37.62
N PRO A 364 -8.66 -12.99 37.82
CA PRO A 364 -8.97 -14.04 38.81
C PRO A 364 -8.29 -15.37 38.50
N VAL A 365 -8.20 -15.74 37.22
CA VAL A 365 -7.55 -16.98 36.78
C VAL A 365 -6.04 -16.94 37.06
N ALA A 366 -5.37 -15.84 36.71
CA ALA A 366 -3.95 -15.65 36.99
C ALA A 366 -3.66 -15.62 38.49
N TRP A 367 -4.52 -14.96 39.27
CA TRP A 367 -4.41 -14.94 40.73
C TRP A 367 -4.55 -16.35 41.32
N LEU A 368 -5.52 -17.13 40.85
CA LEU A 368 -5.71 -18.52 41.27
C LEU A 368 -4.46 -19.36 40.94
N LEU A 369 -3.97 -19.28 39.70
CA LEU A 369 -2.78 -19.99 39.25
C LEU A 369 -1.54 -19.66 40.10
N ALA A 370 -1.34 -18.38 40.44
CA ALA A 370 -0.20 -17.93 41.23
C ALA A 370 -0.22 -18.40 42.70
N ASN A 371 -1.39 -18.79 43.23
CA ASN A 371 -1.54 -19.19 44.63
C ASN A 371 -1.79 -20.70 44.83
N LEU A 372 -1.93 -21.48 43.74
CA LEU A 372 -2.13 -22.93 43.81
C LEU A 372 -0.81 -23.71 43.92
N PRO A 373 -0.84 -24.95 44.44
CA PRO A 373 0.31 -25.85 44.36
C PRO A 373 0.76 -26.06 42.91
N MET A 374 2.07 -26.13 42.69
CA MET A 374 2.69 -26.19 41.36
C MET A 374 2.07 -27.23 40.39
N ARG A 375 1.67 -28.41 40.90
CA ARG A 375 1.03 -29.44 40.07
C ARG A 375 -0.34 -29.00 39.52
N SER A 376 -1.18 -28.41 40.38
CA SER A 376 -2.50 -27.92 40.01
C SER A 376 -2.42 -26.67 39.13
N ALA A 377 -1.47 -25.77 39.43
CA ALA A 377 -1.20 -24.60 38.61
C ALA A 377 -0.77 -25.00 37.19
N ASN A 378 0.15 -25.97 37.05
CA ASN A 378 0.59 -26.46 35.75
C ASN A 378 -0.55 -27.12 34.96
N LEU A 379 -1.41 -27.91 35.61
CA LEU A 379 -2.57 -28.53 34.95
C LEU A 379 -3.55 -27.47 34.42
N LEU A 380 -3.89 -26.47 35.23
CA LEU A 380 -4.77 -25.38 34.81
C LEU A 380 -4.12 -24.51 33.72
N MET A 381 -2.80 -24.30 33.78
CA MET A 381 -2.05 -23.61 32.73
C MET A 381 -2.13 -24.35 31.40
N ILE A 382 -2.05 -25.70 31.41
CA ILE A 382 -2.28 -26.50 30.19
C ILE A 382 -3.68 -26.25 29.62
N LEU A 383 -4.72 -26.17 30.46
CA LEU A 383 -6.07 -25.85 30.00
C LEU A 383 -6.18 -24.44 29.39
N VAL A 384 -5.49 -23.45 29.98
CA VAL A 384 -5.42 -22.09 29.43
C VAL A 384 -4.70 -22.06 28.08
N LEU A 385 -3.69 -22.93 27.90
CA LEU A 385 -2.91 -23.02 26.67
C LEU A 385 -3.52 -23.93 25.60
N LEU A 386 -4.45 -24.82 25.97
CA LEU A 386 -5.14 -25.75 25.07
C LEU A 386 -5.68 -25.07 23.80
N PRO A 387 -6.28 -23.86 23.85
CA PRO A 387 -6.75 -23.18 22.66
C PRO A 387 -5.66 -22.95 21.59
N PHE A 388 -4.39 -22.82 21.97
CA PHE A 388 -3.30 -22.60 21.00
C PHE A 388 -3.04 -23.80 20.09
N TRP A 389 -3.37 -25.02 20.54
CA TRP A 389 -3.23 -26.23 19.73
C TRP A 389 -4.37 -26.42 18.72
N THR A 390 -5.42 -25.61 18.83
CA THR A 390 -6.54 -25.64 17.88
C THR A 390 -6.42 -24.49 16.88
N SER A 391 -6.78 -24.76 15.62
CA SER A 391 -6.80 -23.74 14.58
C SER A 391 -7.71 -22.56 14.97
N LEU A 392 -7.24 -21.35 14.70
CA LEU A 392 -8.02 -20.13 14.90
C LEU A 392 -9.36 -20.16 14.15
N LEU A 393 -9.37 -20.66 12.92
CA LEU A 393 -10.58 -20.73 12.10
C LEU A 393 -11.60 -21.67 12.73
N VAL A 394 -11.15 -22.83 13.23
CA VAL A 394 -12.04 -23.80 13.92
C VAL A 394 -12.65 -23.18 15.17
N ARG A 395 -11.84 -22.52 16.01
CA ARG A 395 -12.34 -21.81 17.21
C ARG A 395 -13.37 -20.74 16.85
N THR A 396 -13.10 -19.97 15.81
CA THR A 396 -13.97 -18.88 15.37
C THR A 396 -15.30 -19.42 14.83
N SER A 397 -15.26 -20.47 14.01
CA SER A 397 -16.46 -21.15 13.50
C SER A 397 -17.27 -21.80 14.62
N ALA A 398 -16.61 -22.39 15.62
CA ALA A 398 -17.29 -22.93 16.79
C ALA A 398 -18.04 -21.83 17.57
N TRP A 399 -17.41 -20.68 17.79
CA TRP A 399 -18.08 -19.52 18.40
C TRP A 399 -19.26 -19.01 17.57
N LYS A 400 -19.11 -18.96 16.24
CA LYS A 400 -20.22 -18.60 15.35
C LYS A 400 -21.44 -19.51 15.57
N VAL A 401 -21.24 -20.82 15.65
CA VAL A 401 -22.33 -21.79 15.89
C VAL A 401 -22.90 -21.66 17.30
N MET A 402 -22.04 -21.51 18.33
CA MET A 402 -22.50 -21.41 19.71
C MET A 402 -23.34 -20.15 19.98
N LEU A 403 -23.02 -19.03 19.31
CA LEU A 403 -23.68 -17.73 19.47
C LEU A 403 -24.89 -17.54 18.54
N GLN A 404 -25.20 -18.51 17.67
CA GLN A 404 -26.43 -18.47 16.87
C GLN A 404 -27.68 -18.44 17.75
N GLN A 405 -28.79 -17.96 17.19
CA GLN A 405 -30.09 -17.96 17.88
C GLN A 405 -30.51 -19.37 18.33
N GLN A 406 -30.27 -20.37 17.49
CA GLN A 406 -30.47 -21.80 17.77
C GLN A 406 -29.16 -22.49 18.20
N GLY A 407 -28.20 -21.70 18.70
CA GLY A 407 -26.93 -22.20 19.20
C GLY A 407 -27.02 -22.67 20.65
N VAL A 408 -25.99 -23.42 21.06
CA VAL A 408 -25.90 -24.05 22.39
C VAL A 408 -26.09 -23.05 23.54
N ILE A 409 -25.59 -21.81 23.41
CA ILE A 409 -25.70 -20.81 24.49
C ILE A 409 -27.17 -20.41 24.69
N ASN A 410 -27.89 -20.12 23.60
CA ASN A 410 -29.31 -19.80 23.68
C ASN A 410 -30.13 -20.99 24.20
N ASP A 411 -29.83 -22.22 23.76
CA ASP A 411 -30.52 -23.42 24.25
C ASP A 411 -30.36 -23.60 25.76
N VAL A 412 -29.16 -23.36 26.29
CA VAL A 412 -28.90 -23.40 27.74
C VAL A 412 -29.65 -22.28 28.48
N LEU A 413 -29.69 -21.06 27.92
CA LEU A 413 -30.43 -19.94 28.52
C LEU A 413 -31.95 -20.19 28.57
N VAL A 414 -32.50 -20.77 27.51
CA VAL A 414 -33.91 -21.20 27.45
C VAL A 414 -34.17 -22.32 28.45
N TRP A 415 -33.27 -23.32 28.51
CA TRP A 415 -33.36 -24.43 29.46
C TRP A 415 -33.31 -23.95 30.93
N LEU A 416 -32.46 -22.96 31.24
CA LEU A 416 -32.39 -22.34 32.56
C LEU A 416 -33.58 -21.41 32.87
N GLY A 417 -34.47 -21.15 31.90
CA GLY A 417 -35.60 -20.25 32.06
C GLY A 417 -35.22 -18.76 32.13
N VAL A 418 -34.00 -18.40 31.70
CA VAL A 418 -33.53 -17.00 31.67
C VAL A 418 -34.14 -16.24 30.50
N VAL A 419 -34.40 -16.93 29.38
CA VAL A 419 -34.95 -16.37 28.15
C VAL A 419 -36.07 -17.29 27.64
N GLY A 420 -37.16 -16.73 27.10
CA GLY A 420 -38.22 -17.52 26.47
C GLY A 420 -37.79 -18.10 25.12
N ASP A 421 -38.35 -19.24 24.70
CA ASP A 421 -37.98 -19.88 23.44
C ASP A 421 -38.25 -19.01 22.20
N GLY A 422 -39.25 -18.11 22.28
CA GLY A 422 -39.56 -17.12 21.24
C GLY A 422 -38.68 -15.86 21.27
N ASP A 423 -37.96 -15.59 22.36
CA ASP A 423 -37.21 -14.35 22.60
C ASP A 423 -35.69 -14.57 22.63
N ARG A 424 -35.21 -15.59 21.90
CA ARG A 424 -33.79 -15.96 21.83
C ARG A 424 -32.90 -14.77 21.43
N LEU A 425 -31.76 -14.63 22.11
CA LEU A 425 -30.89 -13.48 21.96
C LEU A 425 -30.11 -13.51 20.63
N ILE A 426 -30.01 -12.36 19.97
CA ILE A 426 -29.18 -12.17 18.78
C ILE A 426 -27.75 -11.87 19.22
N MET A 427 -26.93 -12.91 19.33
CA MET A 427 -25.55 -12.79 19.84
C MET A 427 -24.46 -12.91 18.75
N ILE A 428 -24.87 -13.06 17.49
CA ILE A 428 -23.98 -13.25 16.33
C ILE A 428 -24.26 -12.20 15.26
N ASN A 429 -23.27 -11.96 14.38
CA ASN A 429 -23.28 -10.93 13.34
C ASN A 429 -23.42 -9.51 13.91
N ASN A 430 -22.87 -9.30 15.11
CA ASN A 430 -22.86 -8.01 15.76
C ASN A 430 -21.62 -7.80 16.64
N GLN A 431 -21.49 -6.59 17.17
CA GLN A 431 -20.41 -6.20 18.08
C GLN A 431 -20.28 -7.13 19.30
N PHE A 432 -21.38 -7.59 19.89
CA PHE A 432 -21.34 -8.46 21.07
C PHE A 432 -20.65 -9.79 20.76
N GLY A 433 -21.01 -10.42 19.64
CA GLY A 433 -20.40 -11.67 19.20
C GLY A 433 -18.88 -11.53 19.02
N THR A 434 -18.43 -10.44 18.39
CA THR A 434 -17.00 -10.14 18.22
C THR A 434 -16.29 -10.01 19.56
N ILE A 435 -16.84 -9.24 20.50
CA ILE A 435 -16.23 -9.04 21.83
C ILE A 435 -16.10 -10.36 22.57
N VAL A 436 -17.15 -11.19 22.60
CA VAL A 436 -17.15 -12.48 23.31
C VAL A 436 -16.11 -13.44 22.70
N ALA A 437 -16.17 -13.64 21.38
CA ALA A 437 -15.28 -14.57 20.69
C ALA A 437 -13.81 -14.13 20.83
N MET A 438 -13.51 -12.84 20.63
CA MET A 438 -12.15 -12.32 20.75
C MET A 438 -11.65 -12.35 22.20
N THR A 439 -12.52 -12.09 23.19
CA THR A 439 -12.14 -12.19 24.61
C THR A 439 -11.64 -13.59 24.94
N HIS A 440 -12.32 -14.64 24.48
CA HIS A 440 -11.88 -16.02 24.67
C HIS A 440 -10.55 -16.31 23.95
N ILE A 441 -10.42 -15.87 22.70
CA ILE A 441 -9.22 -16.11 21.88
C ILE A 441 -7.99 -15.41 22.48
N LEU A 442 -8.17 -14.20 23.02
CA LEU A 442 -7.10 -13.37 23.55
C LEU A 442 -6.86 -13.57 25.06
N LEU A 443 -7.76 -14.25 25.77
CA LEU A 443 -7.65 -14.52 27.22
C LEU A 443 -6.26 -15.07 27.64
N PRO A 444 -5.66 -16.05 26.94
CA PRO A 444 -4.38 -16.60 27.36
C PRO A 444 -3.24 -15.56 27.31
N PHE A 445 -3.30 -14.62 26.38
CA PHE A 445 -2.33 -13.54 26.25
C PHE A 445 -2.42 -12.50 27.37
N MET A 446 -3.57 -12.41 28.06
CA MET A 446 -3.71 -11.63 29.30
C MET A 446 -3.21 -12.43 30.51
N ILE A 447 -3.55 -13.71 30.59
CA ILE A 447 -3.24 -14.56 31.75
C ILE A 447 -1.73 -14.75 31.90
N LEU A 448 -0.99 -14.96 30.81
CA LEU A 448 0.45 -15.27 30.89
C LEU A 448 1.29 -14.14 31.52
N PRO A 449 1.19 -12.87 31.08
CA PRO A 449 1.92 -11.76 31.72
C PRO A 449 1.46 -11.52 33.16
N LEU A 450 0.16 -11.60 33.43
CA LEU A 450 -0.38 -11.48 34.79
C LEU A 450 0.20 -12.54 35.72
N TYR A 451 0.17 -13.81 35.31
CA TYR A 451 0.71 -14.94 36.06
C TYR A 451 2.22 -14.76 36.29
N SER A 452 2.97 -14.34 35.27
CA SER A 452 4.42 -14.12 35.35
C SER A 452 4.82 -13.14 36.45
N VAL A 453 4.03 -12.06 36.63
CA VAL A 453 4.25 -11.07 37.70
C VAL A 453 3.65 -11.54 39.04
N MET A 454 2.46 -12.14 39.02
CA MET A 454 1.78 -12.54 40.25
C MET A 454 2.50 -13.67 41.00
N GLN A 455 3.14 -14.60 40.29
CA GLN A 455 3.91 -15.68 40.90
C GLN A 455 5.15 -15.18 41.67
N THR A 456 5.65 -13.98 41.37
CA THR A 456 6.81 -13.40 42.06
C THR A 456 6.44 -12.68 43.35
N ILE A 457 5.15 -12.46 43.61
CA ILE A 457 4.67 -11.77 44.81
C ILE A 457 4.69 -12.73 46.01
N PRO A 458 5.49 -12.47 47.07
CA PRO A 458 5.55 -13.35 48.23
C PRO A 458 4.20 -13.48 48.96
N PRO A 459 3.70 -14.72 49.22
CA PRO A 459 2.46 -14.93 49.96
C PRO A 459 2.49 -14.40 51.41
N THR A 460 3.67 -14.11 51.93
CA THR A 460 3.87 -13.52 53.27
C THR A 460 3.33 -12.11 53.37
N TYR A 461 3.28 -11.33 52.28
CA TYR A 461 2.77 -9.95 52.30
C TYR A 461 1.30 -9.88 52.69
N LEU A 462 0.47 -10.79 52.15
CA LEU A 462 -0.94 -10.88 52.52
C LEU A 462 -1.14 -11.35 53.97
N ARG A 463 -0.29 -12.27 54.46
CA ARG A 463 -0.32 -12.74 55.85
C ARG A 463 0.06 -11.62 56.82
N ALA A 464 1.09 -10.83 56.51
CA ALA A 464 1.53 -9.69 57.30
C ALA A 464 0.47 -8.57 57.37
N ALA A 465 -0.18 -8.26 56.24
CA ALA A 465 -1.27 -7.29 56.21
C ALA A 465 -2.44 -7.71 57.12
N LYS A 466 -2.83 -8.99 57.07
CA LYS A 466 -3.89 -9.54 57.93
C LYS A 466 -3.51 -9.50 59.42
N SER A 467 -2.25 -9.78 59.77
CA SER A 467 -1.80 -9.69 61.17
C SER A 467 -1.80 -8.27 61.73
N LEU A 468 -1.72 -7.26 60.86
CA LEU A 468 -1.86 -5.84 61.24
C LEU A 468 -3.33 -5.37 61.30
N GLY A 469 -4.30 -6.30 61.22
CA GLY A 469 -5.73 -6.00 61.31
C GLY A 469 -6.41 -5.68 59.98
N ALA A 470 -5.72 -5.81 58.83
CA ALA A 470 -6.36 -5.59 57.54
C ALA A 470 -7.35 -6.72 57.20
N THR A 471 -8.55 -6.35 56.75
CA THR A 471 -9.51 -7.32 56.19
C THR A 471 -8.94 -7.94 54.89
N PRO A 472 -9.36 -9.15 54.48
CA PRO A 472 -8.88 -9.77 53.24
C PRO A 472 -9.02 -8.88 52.01
N PHE A 473 -10.13 -8.14 51.91
CA PHE A 473 -10.38 -7.17 50.85
C PHE A 473 -9.37 -6.01 50.89
N THR A 474 -9.11 -5.44 52.07
CA THR A 474 -8.13 -4.36 52.24
C THR A 474 -6.72 -4.85 51.93
N ALA A 475 -6.34 -6.03 52.42
CA ALA A 475 -5.03 -6.63 52.15
C ALA A 475 -4.82 -6.87 50.64
N PHE A 476 -5.86 -7.33 49.94
CA PHE A 476 -5.80 -7.52 48.50
C PHE A 476 -5.60 -6.19 47.76
N TRP A 477 -6.49 -5.22 47.91
CA TRP A 477 -6.47 -3.98 47.13
C TRP A 477 -5.31 -3.04 47.48
N ARG A 478 -4.87 -3.03 48.74
CA ARG A 478 -3.84 -2.11 49.22
C ARG A 478 -2.43 -2.68 49.16
N VAL A 479 -2.27 -4.00 49.20
CA VAL A 479 -0.95 -4.64 49.24
C VAL A 479 -0.68 -5.48 48.00
N TYR A 480 -1.60 -6.36 47.59
CA TYR A 480 -1.37 -7.29 46.49
C TYR A 480 -1.61 -6.65 45.12
N PHE A 481 -2.77 -6.02 44.90
CA PHE A 481 -3.17 -5.45 43.61
C PHE A 481 -2.16 -4.42 43.07
N PRO A 482 -1.59 -3.48 43.85
CA PRO A 482 -0.60 -2.53 43.33
C PRO A 482 0.66 -3.21 42.78
N GLN A 483 1.03 -4.38 43.32
CA GLN A 483 2.18 -5.16 42.87
C GLN A 483 1.90 -5.97 41.60
N SER A 484 0.63 -6.24 41.27
CA SER A 484 0.25 -6.91 40.03
C SER A 484 0.00 -5.94 38.86
N VAL A 485 -0.04 -4.63 39.10
CA VAL A 485 -0.23 -3.58 38.07
C VAL A 485 0.74 -3.72 36.88
N PRO A 486 2.05 -3.99 37.05
CA PRO A 486 2.94 -4.22 35.91
C PRO A 486 2.50 -5.37 35.01
N GLY A 487 1.94 -6.43 35.60
CA GLY A 487 1.39 -7.58 34.87
C GLY A 487 0.11 -7.23 34.12
N ILE A 488 -0.78 -6.43 34.73
CA ILE A 488 -1.97 -5.90 34.05
C ILE A 488 -1.54 -5.07 32.86
N GLY A 489 -0.57 -4.18 33.04
CA GLY A 489 -0.07 -3.32 31.98
C GLY A 489 0.52 -4.12 30.81
N ALA A 490 1.43 -5.06 31.09
CA ALA A 490 2.04 -5.91 30.06
C ALA A 490 1.00 -6.74 29.28
N GLY A 491 0.04 -7.36 30.00
CA GLY A 491 -1.05 -8.11 29.38
C GLY A 491 -2.01 -7.23 28.58
N SER A 492 -2.30 -6.03 29.06
CA SER A 492 -3.22 -5.09 28.41
C SER A 492 -2.68 -4.59 27.09
N ILE A 493 -1.40 -4.19 27.03
CA ILE A 493 -0.77 -3.81 25.76
C ILE A 493 -0.83 -4.96 24.77
N LEU A 494 -0.40 -6.15 25.20
CA LEU A 494 -0.30 -7.30 24.32
C LEU A 494 -1.67 -7.66 23.72
N VAL A 495 -2.70 -7.76 24.56
CA VAL A 495 -4.06 -8.04 24.10
C VAL A 495 -4.61 -6.91 23.23
N PHE A 496 -4.37 -5.66 23.60
CA PHE A 496 -4.88 -4.52 22.85
C PHE A 496 -4.27 -4.42 21.44
N ILE A 497 -2.95 -4.57 21.32
CA ILE A 497 -2.24 -4.58 20.03
C ILE A 497 -2.75 -5.73 19.16
N LEU A 498 -2.88 -6.94 19.73
CA LEU A 498 -3.42 -8.09 19.01
C LEU A 498 -4.88 -7.86 18.59
N ALA A 499 -5.70 -7.25 19.44
CA ALA A 499 -7.11 -7.01 19.16
C ALA A 499 -7.32 -6.01 18.02
N ILE A 500 -6.59 -4.89 18.00
CA ILE A 500 -6.73 -3.86 16.94
C ILE A 500 -6.46 -4.43 15.54
N GLY A 501 -5.38 -5.19 15.39
CA GLY A 501 -4.97 -5.75 14.09
C GLY A 501 -5.79 -6.96 13.63
N TYR A 502 -6.76 -7.40 14.43
CA TYR A 502 -7.51 -8.61 14.13
C TYR A 502 -8.58 -8.37 13.07
N TYR A 503 -8.58 -9.16 11.99
CA TYR A 503 -9.60 -9.05 10.94
C TYR A 503 -10.43 -10.33 10.75
N ILE A 504 -9.83 -11.52 10.91
CA ILE A 504 -10.49 -12.81 10.63
C ILE A 504 -11.72 -13.06 11.52
N THR A 505 -11.58 -12.94 12.85
CA THR A 505 -12.70 -13.20 13.77
C THR A 505 -13.83 -12.18 13.64
N PRO A 506 -13.57 -10.86 13.58
CA PRO A 506 -14.57 -9.86 13.26
C PRO A 506 -15.33 -10.13 11.95
N GLU A 507 -14.65 -10.61 10.90
CA GLU A 507 -15.28 -10.92 9.62
C GLU A 507 -16.30 -12.05 9.75
N ILE A 508 -15.97 -13.10 10.52
CA ILE A 508 -16.79 -14.31 10.62
C ILE A 508 -17.97 -14.14 11.60
N VAL A 509 -17.78 -13.33 12.65
CA VAL A 509 -18.69 -13.26 13.82
C VAL A 509 -19.37 -11.90 13.95
N GLY A 510 -18.80 -10.83 13.40
CA GLY A 510 -19.17 -9.45 13.71
C GLY A 510 -20.25 -8.81 12.85
N GLY A 511 -20.54 -9.34 11.65
CA GLY A 511 -21.52 -8.73 10.74
C GLY A 511 -21.20 -7.25 10.44
N THR A 512 -22.21 -6.39 10.31
CA THR A 512 -22.00 -4.98 9.96
C THR A 512 -21.56 -4.11 11.14
N SER A 513 -21.92 -4.48 12.38
CA SER A 513 -21.63 -3.69 13.58
C SER A 513 -20.38 -4.14 14.35
N GLY A 514 -19.85 -5.32 14.05
CA GLY A 514 -18.69 -5.91 14.73
C GLY A 514 -17.41 -5.97 13.88
N THR A 515 -17.38 -5.35 12.70
CA THR A 515 -16.20 -5.24 11.82
C THR A 515 -15.25 -4.13 12.24
N PHE A 516 -13.96 -4.36 11.98
CA PHE A 516 -12.84 -3.48 12.34
C PHE A 516 -12.30 -2.77 11.10
N ILE A 517 -11.47 -1.75 11.30
CA ILE A 517 -10.75 -1.10 10.21
C ILE A 517 -9.81 -2.09 9.48
N SER A 518 -9.26 -3.05 10.21
CA SER A 518 -8.43 -4.14 9.68
C SER A 518 -9.16 -4.99 8.63
N ASN A 519 -10.49 -5.14 8.73
CA ASN A 519 -11.30 -5.79 7.69
C ASN A 519 -11.28 -4.99 6.39
N ARG A 520 -11.36 -3.66 6.47
CA ARG A 520 -11.30 -2.79 5.28
C ARG A 520 -9.92 -2.74 4.66
N ILE A 521 -8.87 -2.74 5.47
CA ILE A 521 -7.48 -2.86 4.97
C ILE A 521 -7.34 -4.16 4.15
N ALA A 522 -7.78 -5.29 4.71
CA ALA A 522 -7.75 -6.57 4.00
C ALA A 522 -8.59 -6.56 2.70
N TYR A 523 -9.79 -5.96 2.74
CA TYR A 523 -10.63 -5.80 1.56
C TYR A 523 -9.94 -4.99 0.45
N HIS A 524 -9.26 -3.90 0.79
CA HIS A 524 -8.58 -3.06 -0.19
C HIS A 524 -7.33 -3.72 -0.77
N ILE A 525 -6.66 -4.61 -0.03
CA ILE A 525 -5.52 -5.38 -0.53
C ILE A 525 -5.98 -6.53 -1.43
N SER A 526 -7.01 -7.28 -1.02
CA SER A 526 -7.34 -8.58 -1.64
C SER A 526 -8.54 -8.55 -2.59
N SER A 527 -9.41 -7.55 -2.49
CA SER A 527 -10.64 -7.47 -3.30
C SER A 527 -10.65 -6.25 -4.18
N SER A 528 -10.53 -5.05 -3.58
CA SER A 528 -10.55 -3.82 -4.38
C SER A 528 -9.22 -3.52 -5.04
N LEU A 529 -8.12 -4.19 -4.67
CA LEU A 529 -6.76 -3.93 -5.17
C LEU A 529 -6.35 -2.45 -5.10
N ASN A 530 -6.83 -1.72 -4.09
CA ASN A 530 -6.44 -0.33 -3.82
C ASN A 530 -5.37 -0.32 -2.72
N TRP A 531 -4.13 -0.61 -3.14
CA TRP A 531 -2.98 -0.75 -2.25
C TRP A 531 -2.63 0.57 -1.55
N GLY A 532 -2.82 1.72 -2.22
CA GLY A 532 -2.54 3.04 -1.64
C GLY A 532 -3.49 3.39 -0.50
N LEU A 533 -4.80 3.17 -0.67
CA LEU A 533 -5.76 3.39 0.40
C LEU A 533 -5.56 2.40 1.56
N ALA A 534 -5.28 1.12 1.25
CA ALA A 534 -4.96 0.13 2.28
C ALA A 534 -3.73 0.54 3.11
N ALA A 535 -2.68 1.02 2.43
CA ALA A 535 -1.47 1.52 3.05
C ALA A 535 -1.74 2.76 3.93
N ALA A 536 -2.56 3.71 3.47
CA ALA A 536 -2.92 4.90 4.25
C ALA A 536 -3.67 4.52 5.53
N LEU A 537 -4.69 3.65 5.42
CA LEU A 537 -5.43 3.11 6.56
C LEU A 537 -4.51 2.39 7.55
N GLY A 538 -3.60 1.54 7.04
CA GLY A 538 -2.59 0.85 7.85
C GLY A 538 -1.61 1.79 8.54
N THR A 539 -1.19 2.86 7.85
CA THR A 539 -0.29 3.88 8.39
C THR A 539 -0.94 4.65 9.54
N ILE A 540 -2.19 5.09 9.36
CA ILE A 540 -2.96 5.75 10.42
C ILE A 540 -3.13 4.82 11.62
N LEU A 541 -3.47 3.54 11.38
CA LEU A 541 -3.63 2.55 12.45
C LEU A 541 -2.31 2.33 13.22
N LEU A 542 -1.19 2.20 12.50
CA LEU A 542 0.14 2.07 13.09
C LEU A 542 0.49 3.30 13.93
N GLY A 543 0.25 4.51 13.40
CA GLY A 543 0.45 5.76 14.12
C GLY A 543 -0.38 5.81 15.41
N ALA A 544 -1.65 5.41 15.35
CA ALA A 544 -2.51 5.33 16.53
C ALA A 544 -1.98 4.33 17.57
N VAL A 545 -1.52 3.14 17.14
CA VAL A 545 -0.91 2.14 18.02
C VAL A 545 0.37 2.66 18.66
N LEU A 546 1.25 3.34 17.90
CA LEU A 546 2.49 3.91 18.42
C LEU A 546 2.23 5.03 19.44
N ILE A 547 1.25 5.90 19.17
CA ILE A 547 0.83 6.95 20.13
C ILE A 547 0.30 6.32 21.42
N LEU A 548 -0.51 5.28 21.32
CA LEU A 548 -1.03 4.57 22.49
C LEU A 548 0.06 3.83 23.26
N TYR A 549 1.00 3.20 22.57
CA TYR A 549 2.17 2.59 23.18
C TYR A 549 3.02 3.63 23.93
N TRP A 550 3.30 4.77 23.29
CA TRP A 550 4.03 5.87 23.92
C TRP A 550 3.31 6.43 25.15
N ALA A 551 1.99 6.64 25.05
CA ALA A 551 1.17 7.09 26.18
C ALA A 551 1.17 6.08 27.33
N TYR A 552 1.08 4.79 27.02
CA TYR A 552 1.17 3.72 28.00
C TYR A 552 2.53 3.72 28.71
N ASP A 553 3.64 3.77 27.95
CA ASP A 553 5.00 3.74 28.51
C ASP A 553 5.21 4.92 29.46
N ARG A 554 4.69 6.10 29.09
CA ARG A 554 4.72 7.30 29.92
C ARG A 554 3.97 7.14 31.25
N ILE A 555 2.87 6.39 31.29
CA ILE A 555 2.00 6.21 32.46
C ILE A 555 2.52 5.10 33.38
N VAL A 556 2.94 3.96 32.81
CA VAL A 556 3.33 2.77 33.59
C VAL A 556 4.82 2.75 33.91
N GLY A 557 5.66 3.38 33.08
CA GLY A 557 7.11 3.41 33.24
C GLY A 557 7.70 2.00 33.10
N ILE A 558 7.90 1.54 31.85
CA ILE A 558 8.46 0.21 31.58
C ILE A 558 9.87 0.05 32.19
N ASP A 559 10.58 1.15 32.47
CA ASP A 559 11.85 1.15 33.20
C ASP A 559 11.78 0.52 34.61
N ASN A 560 10.59 0.40 35.21
CA ASN A 560 10.37 -0.31 36.48
C ASN A 560 10.01 -1.79 36.30
N VAL A 561 9.74 -2.24 35.07
CA VAL A 561 9.49 -3.64 34.74
C VAL A 561 10.86 -4.31 34.55
N LYS A 562 11.48 -4.71 35.65
CA LYS A 562 12.60 -5.66 35.60
C LYS A 562 12.08 -6.98 35.02
N LEU A 563 12.16 -7.11 33.70
CA LEU A 563 12.09 -8.41 33.04
C LEU A 563 13.26 -9.23 33.58
N GLY A 564 12.93 -10.29 34.31
CA GLY A 564 13.89 -11.11 35.03
C GLY A 564 15.06 -11.53 34.14
N GLY A 565 16.24 -11.10 34.56
CA GLY A 565 17.57 -11.51 34.11
C GLY A 565 18.53 -11.33 35.27
#